data_AF-A0A7C6IFM0-F1
#
_entry.id   AF-A0A7C6IFM0-F1
#
_cell.length_a   1.000
_cell.length_b   1.000
_cell.length_c   1.000
_cell.angle_alpha   90.00
_cell.angle_beta   90.00
_cell.angle_gamma   90.00
#
_symmetry.space_group_name_H-M   'P 1'
#
loop_
_entity.id
_entity.type
_entity.pdbx_description
1 polymer ?
#
loop_
_entity_poly.entity_id
_entity_poly.type
_entity_poly.pdbx_seq_one_letter_code
_entity_poly.pdbx_strand_id
1 'polypeptide(L)' 'ELREPHRVARYAEQLAGVFHRFYDACHILPKAGEEPQPLHSARLGLAEATRRTLANALGLLGVTAPERM' A
#
# COMPACT_ATOMS: atom_id res chain seq x y z
N GLU A 1 8.12 21.31 20.78
CA GLU A 1 7.94 20.00 20.11
C GLU A 1 8.73 20.00 18.81
N LEU A 2 9.56 18.99 18.55
CA LEU A 2 10.35 18.91 17.32
C LEU A 2 9.46 18.45 16.17
N ARG A 3 9.37 19.25 15.12
CA ARG A 3 8.74 18.86 13.87
C ARG A 3 9.77 18.07 13.07
N GLU A 4 9.52 16.77 12.88
CA GLU A 4 10.43 15.83 12.23
C GLU A 4 9.79 15.22 10.96
N PRO A 5 9.68 16.00 9.85
CA PRO A 5 9.01 15.55 8.62
C PRO A 5 9.60 14.27 8.02
N HIS A 6 10.90 14.03 8.24
CA HIS A 6 11.59 12.82 7.79
C HIS A 6 10.96 11.53 8.31
N ARG A 7 10.24 11.57 9.45
CA ARG A 7 9.50 10.41 9.97
C ARG A 7 8.39 9.96 9.02
N VAL A 8 7.74 10.88 8.32
CA VAL A 8 6.67 10.55 7.34
C VAL A 8 7.28 9.83 6.13
N ALA A 9 8.42 10.31 5.63
CA ALA A 9 9.14 9.66 4.54
C ALA A 9 9.58 8.24 4.92
N ARG A 10 10.18 8.08 6.11
CA ARG A 10 10.60 6.78 6.63
C ARG A 10 9.43 5.82 6.83
N TYR A 11 8.29 6.32 7.31
CA TYR A 11 7.07 5.52 7.43
C TYR A 11 6.55 5.06 6.06
N ALA A 12 6.51 5.96 5.06
CA ALA A 12 6.08 5.62 3.71
C ALA A 12 6.97 4.53 3.09
N GLU A 13 8.29 4.66 3.23
CA GLU A 13 9.27 3.65 2.79
C GLU A 13 9.03 2.30 3.48
N GLN A 14 8.89 2.29 4.80
CA GLN A 14 8.65 1.07 5.57
C GLN A 14 7.33 0.40 5.19
N LEU A 15 6.25 1.18 5.06
CA LEU A 15 4.94 0.68 4.64
C LEU A 15 5.00 0.06 3.24
N ALA A 16 5.64 0.74 2.28
CA ALA A 16 5.85 0.21 0.94
C ALA A 16 6.64 -1.11 0.97
N GLY A 17 7.71 -1.19 1.77
CA GLY A 17 8.50 -2.41 1.92
C GLY A 17 7.73 -3.58 2.55
N VAL A 18 6.89 -3.33 3.55
CA VAL A 18 6.01 -4.37 4.14
C VAL A 18 4.95 -4.81 3.14
N PHE A 19 4.32 -3.87 2.45
CA PHE A 19 3.31 -4.18 1.44
C PHE A 19 3.89 -4.97 0.26
N HIS A 20 5.11 -4.66 -0.17
CA HIS A 20 5.78 -5.40 -1.24
C HIS A 20 5.97 -6.88 -0.87
N ARG A 21 6.39 -7.18 0.37
CA ARG A 21 6.47 -8.57 0.86
C ARG A 21 5.11 -9.24 0.94
N PHE A 22 4.07 -8.52 1.36
CA PHE A 22 2.70 -9.03 1.35
C PHE A 22 2.24 -9.37 -0.08
N TYR A 23 2.48 -8.48 -1.04
CA TYR A 23 2.08 -8.65 -2.44
C TYR A 23 2.76 -9.88 -3.08
N ASP A 24 4.03 -10.10 -2.76
CA ASP A 24 4.78 -11.28 -3.20
C ASP A 24 4.24 -12.58 -2.59
N ALA A 25 3.97 -12.58 -1.28
CA ALA A 25 3.54 -13.77 -0.55
C ALA A 25 2.04 -14.11 -0.73
N CYS A 26 1.18 -13.13 -1.06
CA CYS A 26 -0.26 -13.26 -1.07
C CYS A 26 -0.88 -12.78 -2.38
N HIS A 27 -1.41 -13.71 -3.18
CA HIS A 27 -2.23 -13.35 -4.33
C HIS A 27 -3.50 -12.61 -3.90
N ILE A 28 -3.61 -11.36 -4.35
CA ILE A 28 -4.78 -10.51 -4.08
C ILE A 28 -5.97 -10.95 -4.92
N LEU A 29 -5.75 -11.28 -6.19
CA LEU A 29 -6.77 -11.75 -7.12
C LEU A 29 -6.72 -13.28 -7.23
N PRO A 30 -7.86 -13.93 -7.52
CA PRO A 30 -7.89 -15.36 -7.82
C PRO A 30 -7.01 -15.67 -9.03
N LYS A 31 -6.41 -16.87 -9.06
CA LYS A 31 -5.71 -17.34 -10.26
C LYS A 31 -6.73 -17.71 -11.33
N ALA A 32 -6.25 -17.86 -12.56
CA ALA A 32 -7.09 -18.31 -13.66
C ALA A 32 -7.72 -19.68 -13.32
N GLY A 33 -9.05 -19.75 -13.37
CA GLY A 33 -9.82 -20.95 -13.02
C GLY A 33 -10.15 -21.11 -11.54
N GLU A 34 -9.75 -20.18 -10.67
CA GLU A 34 -10.17 -20.15 -9.26
C GLU A 34 -11.37 -19.23 -9.08
N GLU A 35 -12.32 -19.67 -8.25
CA GLU A 35 -13.45 -18.84 -7.87
C GLU A 35 -13.04 -17.77 -6.83
N PRO A 36 -13.56 -16.53 -6.91
CA PRO A 36 -13.35 -15.52 -5.89
C PRO A 36 -13.80 -15.99 -4.50
N GLN A 37 -12.90 -15.88 -3.54
CA GLN A 37 -13.14 -16.18 -2.12
C GLN A 37 -13.10 -14.90 -1.28
N PRO A 38 -13.75 -14.86 -0.09
CA PRO A 38 -13.72 -13.70 0.80
C PRO A 38 -12.32 -13.16 1.12
N LEU A 39 -11.31 -14.04 1.13
CA LEU A 39 -9.92 -13.67 1.35
C LEU A 39 -9.37 -12.74 0.25
N HIS A 40 -9.77 -12.91 -1.01
CA HIS A 40 -9.37 -12.04 -2.12
C HIS A 40 -9.89 -10.61 -1.91
N SER A 41 -11.16 -10.47 -1.53
CA SER A 41 -11.76 -9.18 -1.20
C SER A 41 -11.08 -8.53 0.01
N ALA A 42 -10.74 -9.30 1.04
CA ALA A 42 -10.00 -8.79 2.20
C ALA A 42 -8.60 -8.29 1.81
N ARG A 43 -7.87 -9.05 0.99
CA ARG A 43 -6.55 -8.67 0.48
C ARG A 43 -6.61 -7.44 -0.43
N LEU A 44 -7.63 -7.33 -1.27
CA LEU A 44 -7.86 -6.15 -2.10
C LEU A 44 -8.15 -4.91 -1.23
N GLY A 45 -8.95 -5.07 -0.18
CA GLY A 45 -9.20 -4.02 0.81
C GLY A 45 -7.91 -3.55 1.50
N LEU A 46 -7.02 -4.48 1.86
CA LEU A 46 -5.70 -4.13 2.40
C LEU A 46 -4.87 -3.33 1.40
N ALA A 47 -4.82 -3.76 0.13
CA ALA A 47 -4.10 -3.04 -0.91
C ALA A 47 -4.63 -1.63 -1.14
N GLU A 48 -5.95 -1.46 -1.14
CA GLU A 48 -6.57 -0.13 -1.26
C GLU A 48 -6.27 0.75 -0.04
N ALA A 49 -6.29 0.19 1.17
CA ALA A 49 -5.92 0.91 2.38
C ALA A 49 -4.45 1.36 2.34
N THR A 50 -3.54 0.48 1.92
CA THR A 50 -2.12 0.83 1.73
C THR A 50 -1.96 1.92 0.68
N ARG A 51 -2.63 1.82 -0.48
CA ARG A 51 -2.58 2.83 -1.54
C ARG A 51 -2.99 4.21 -1.03
N ARG A 52 -4.11 4.30 -0.33
CA ARG A 52 -4.60 5.56 0.28
C ARG A 52 -3.60 6.13 1.29
N THR A 53 -3.03 5.25 2.11
CA THR A 53 -2.06 5.66 3.15
C THR A 53 -0.78 6.20 2.54
N LEU A 54 -0.24 5.54 1.51
CA LEU A 54 0.91 6.03 0.76
C LEU A 54 0.61 7.34 0.04
N ALA A 55 -0.55 7.48 -0.61
CA ALA A 55 -0.95 8.72 -1.25
C ALA A 55 -1.02 9.90 -0.25
N ASN A 56 -1.59 9.67 0.93
CA ASN A 56 -1.62 10.67 2.00
C ASN A 56 -0.21 11.03 2.49
N ALA A 57 0.65 10.04 2.73
CA ALA A 57 2.01 10.27 3.20
C ALA A 57 2.86 11.03 2.17
N LEU A 58 2.77 10.67 0.88
CA LEU A 58 3.44 11.38 -0.21
C LEU A 58 2.88 12.80 -0.38
N GLY A 59 1.56 12.98 -0.25
CA GLY A 59 0.92 14.30 -0.29
C GLY A 59 1.43 15.23 0.82
N LEU A 60 1.62 14.72 2.05
CA LEU A 60 2.23 15.47 3.16
C LEU A 60 3.68 15.89 2.87
N LEU A 61 4.38 15.14 2.01
CA LEU A 61 5.74 15.44 1.56
C LEU A 61 5.79 16.33 0.31
N GLY A 62 4.64 16.72 -0.25
CA GLY A 62 4.56 17.50 -1.48
C GLY A 62 4.85 16.69 -2.76
N VAL A 63 4.72 15.36 -2.70
CA VAL A 63 4.98 14.44 -3.82
C VAL A 63 3.66 13.88 -4.34
N THR A 64 3.51 13.81 -5.66
CA THR A 64 2.34 13.19 -6.31
C THR A 64 2.39 11.67 -6.22
N ALA A 65 1.26 11.02 -5.98
CA ALA A 65 1.11 9.57 -6.04
C ALA A 65 0.38 9.16 -7.34
N PRO A 66 1.10 8.86 -8.43
CA PRO A 66 0.47 8.56 -9.72
C PRO A 66 -0.31 7.23 -9.68
N GLU A 67 -1.44 7.19 -10.36
CA GLU A 67 -2.26 5.97 -10.49
C GLU A 67 -1.65 4.93 -11.43
N ARG A 68 -0.77 5.38 -12.32
CA ARG A 68 0.01 4.56 -13.27
C ARG A 68 1.40 5.18 -13.40
N MET A 69 2.43 4.35 -13.27
CA MET A 69 3.83 4.72 -13.51
C MET A 69 4.17 4.61 -14.99
#